data_AF-A0A5N6MMW6-F1
#
_entry.id   AF-A0A5N6MMW6-F1
#
_cell.length_a   1.000
_cell.length_b   1.000
_cell.length_c   1.000
_cell.angle_alpha   90.00
_cell.angle_beta   90.00
_cell.angle_gamma   90.00
#
_symmetry.space_group_name_H-M   'P 1'
#
loop_
_entity.id
_entity.type
_entity.pdbx_description
1 polymer ?
#
loop_
_entity_poly.entity_id
_entity_poly.type
_entity_poly.pdbx_seq_one_letter_code
_entity_poly.pdbx_strand_id
1 'polypeptide(L)'
;MLVIILQLTLEVKSIVREVFESFNFHNESGLLQFWACSTDPDSEEIGCNLVLTDLTCNPTQDQGLEDYRKRCLEKQYPFIGIESSVGNWLAGRATQTGIADHLTKHYVLRQEDQHSRDMGARGQLVLPVCFDEGVGNKLAGVIEYVTTVRKESYVEDFEQIHDFLKDKGLKSTYIGKTIKVVYDGHMIKFRLPLSAKFSDLHTEVTKRFADLEQKKFCVNYEDNKGIILPISSDVVLWGCMKDASSKGANFIKMHVSLEHVGC
;
A
#
# COMPACT_ATOMS: atom_id res chain seq x y z
N MET A 1 -28.98 8.50 -19.51
CA MET A 1 -27.61 8.91 -19.87
C MET A 1 -27.01 9.49 -18.60
N LEU A 2 -26.34 8.66 -17.80
CA LEU A 2 -25.66 9.12 -16.59
C LEU A 2 -24.43 9.92 -17.04
N VAL A 3 -24.44 11.23 -16.79
CA VAL A 3 -23.26 12.08 -16.99
C VAL A 3 -22.36 11.85 -15.79
N ILE A 4 -21.50 10.84 -15.90
CA ILE A 4 -20.51 10.52 -14.86
C ILE A 4 -19.43 11.60 -14.93
N ILE A 5 -19.37 12.47 -13.91
CA ILE A 5 -18.37 13.54 -13.81
C ILE A 5 -17.10 12.95 -13.18
N LEU A 6 -16.04 12.89 -13.98
CA LEU A 6 -14.69 12.57 -13.51
C LEU A 6 -14.18 13.75 -12.67
N GLN A 7 -14.31 13.72 -11.34
CA GLN A 7 -13.82 14.78 -10.44
C GLN A 7 -12.30 14.66 -10.21
N LEU A 8 -11.51 14.55 -11.29
CA LEU A 8 -10.07 14.74 -11.18
C LEU A 8 -9.78 16.22 -11.34
N THR A 9 -9.29 16.87 -10.29
CA THR A 9 -8.85 18.27 -10.41
C THR A 9 -7.70 18.33 -11.42
N LEU A 10 -7.66 19.41 -12.22
CA LEU A 10 -6.55 19.64 -13.15
C LEU A 10 -5.19 19.61 -12.44
N GLU A 11 -5.17 20.04 -11.17
CA GLU A 11 -4.02 20.00 -10.29
C GLU A 11 -3.54 18.57 -10.00
N VAL A 12 -4.42 17.66 -9.54
CA VAL A 12 -4.04 16.25 -9.33
C VAL A 12 -3.56 15.62 -10.63
N LYS A 13 -4.24 15.89 -11.76
CA LYS A 13 -3.82 15.39 -13.07
C LYS A 13 -2.39 15.84 -13.42
N SER A 14 -2.06 17.10 -13.14
CA SER A 14 -0.74 17.67 -13.39
C SER A 14 0.33 17.04 -12.50
N ILE A 15 0.04 16.87 -11.21
CA ILE A 15 0.99 16.29 -10.25
C ILE A 15 1.28 14.83 -10.60
N VAL A 16 0.25 14.02 -10.89
CA VAL A 16 0.44 12.61 -11.29
C VAL A 16 1.24 12.50 -12.59
N ARG A 17 1.04 13.42 -13.54
CA ARG A 17 1.85 13.48 -14.76
C ARG A 17 3.32 13.75 -14.44
N GLU A 18 3.61 14.73 -13.58
CA GLU A 18 4.98 15.05 -13.17
C GLU A 18 5.66 13.87 -12.45
N VAL A 19 4.92 13.15 -11.59
CA VAL A 19 5.37 11.89 -10.98
C VAL A 19 5.78 10.89 -12.05
N PHE A 20 4.96 10.70 -13.09
CA PHE A 20 5.22 9.71 -14.14
C PHE A 20 6.42 10.08 -15.01
N GLU A 21 6.63 11.37 -15.25
CA GLU A 21 7.77 11.90 -16.00
C GLU A 21 9.08 11.83 -15.20
N SER A 22 8.99 11.93 -13.87
CA SER A 22 10.15 11.95 -12.96
C SER A 22 10.50 10.58 -12.37
N PHE A 23 9.62 9.58 -12.51
CA PHE A 23 9.84 8.24 -12.00
C PHE A 23 11.01 7.55 -12.72
N ASN A 24 11.98 7.07 -11.95
CA ASN A 24 13.13 6.35 -12.46
C ASN A 24 12.85 4.85 -12.50
N PHE A 25 12.70 4.30 -13.71
CA PHE A 25 12.47 2.88 -13.92
C PHE A 25 13.71 2.01 -13.71
N HIS A 26 14.88 2.57 -13.37
CA HIS A 26 16.13 1.85 -13.14
C HIS A 26 16.56 0.96 -14.33
N ASN A 27 16.27 1.40 -15.57
CA ASN A 27 16.42 0.63 -16.80
C ASN A 27 15.58 -0.66 -16.90
N GLU A 28 14.57 -0.81 -16.05
CA GLU A 28 13.63 -1.92 -16.10
C GLU A 28 12.40 -1.58 -16.97
N SER A 29 11.81 -2.59 -17.61
CA SER A 29 10.51 -2.43 -18.25
C SER A 29 9.41 -2.31 -17.20
N GLY A 30 8.68 -1.20 -17.24
CA GLY A 30 7.56 -0.95 -16.35
C GLY A 30 6.51 -0.04 -16.96
N LEU A 31 5.30 -0.13 -16.42
CA LEU A 31 4.15 0.67 -16.82
C LEU A 31 3.62 1.38 -15.58
N LEU A 32 3.64 2.70 -15.61
CA LEU A 32 2.83 3.52 -14.71
C LEU A 32 1.51 3.85 -15.40
N GLN A 33 0.41 3.70 -14.68
CA GLN A 33 -0.91 4.16 -15.11
C GLN A 33 -1.74 4.65 -13.93
N PHE A 34 -2.72 5.50 -14.19
CA PHE A 34 -3.53 6.12 -13.14
C PHE A 34 -5.02 5.81 -13.29
N TRP A 35 -5.60 5.31 -12.21
CA TRP A 35 -7.02 5.02 -12.05
C TRP A 35 -7.67 6.18 -11.28
N ALA A 36 -8.47 7.01 -11.94
CA ALA A 36 -9.19 8.08 -11.26
C ALA A 36 -10.42 7.54 -10.52
N CYS A 37 -10.65 8.03 -9.30
CA CYS A 37 -11.93 7.82 -8.65
C CYS A 37 -13.01 8.68 -9.33
N SER A 38 -14.15 8.06 -9.58
CA SER A 38 -15.32 8.67 -10.17
C SER A 38 -16.52 8.39 -9.28
N THR A 39 -17.02 9.45 -8.66
CA THR A 39 -18.21 9.44 -7.80
C THR A 39 -19.37 10.12 -8.51
N ASP A 40 -20.56 9.54 -8.40
CA ASP A 40 -21.78 10.26 -8.76
C ASP A 40 -22.08 11.26 -7.63
N PRO A 41 -22.07 12.58 -7.87
CA PRO A 41 -22.33 13.57 -6.84
C PRO A 41 -23.73 13.48 -6.23
N ASP A 42 -24.67 12.84 -6.94
CA ASP A 42 -26.04 12.64 -6.50
C ASP A 42 -26.25 11.30 -5.76
N SER A 43 -25.20 10.46 -5.66
CA SER A 43 -25.28 9.18 -4.97
C SER A 43 -25.01 9.30 -3.47
N GLU A 44 -25.88 8.70 -2.66
CA GLU A 44 -25.69 8.55 -1.22
C GLU A 44 -24.74 7.37 -0.86
N GLU A 45 -24.33 6.56 -1.84
CA GLU A 45 -23.45 5.41 -1.61
C GLU A 45 -22.01 5.85 -1.35
N ILE A 46 -21.45 5.38 -0.23
CA ILE A 46 -20.04 5.64 0.13
C ILE A 46 -19.13 4.69 -0.68
N GLY A 47 -18.48 5.22 -1.71
CA GLY A 47 -17.55 4.50 -2.56
C GLY A 47 -17.12 5.30 -3.79
N CYS A 48 -16.37 4.68 -4.71
CA CYS A 48 -16.03 5.28 -6.00
C CYS A 48 -15.95 4.21 -7.11
N ASN A 49 -16.22 4.59 -8.35
CA ASN A 49 -15.84 3.80 -9.52
C ASN A 49 -14.39 4.15 -9.89
N LEU A 50 -13.56 3.17 -10.22
CA LEU A 50 -12.25 3.46 -10.82
C LEU A 50 -12.36 3.51 -12.34
N VAL A 51 -11.87 4.60 -12.91
CA VAL A 51 -11.80 4.82 -14.35
C VAL A 51 -10.33 4.97 -14.75
N LEU A 52 -9.85 4.11 -15.64
CA LEU A 52 -8.50 4.22 -16.16
C LEU A 52 -8.36 5.50 -17.00
N THR A 53 -7.37 6.32 -16.66
CA THR A 53 -7.15 7.60 -17.35
C THR A 53 -6.18 7.47 -18.53
N ASP A 54 -6.06 8.56 -19.30
CA ASP A 54 -5.04 8.74 -20.32
C ASP A 54 -3.61 8.86 -19.75
N LEU A 55 -3.45 9.11 -18.46
CA LEU A 55 -2.15 9.20 -17.81
C LEU A 55 -1.49 7.83 -17.76
N THR A 56 -0.35 7.71 -18.45
CA THR A 56 0.43 6.49 -18.53
C THR A 56 1.89 6.80 -18.85
N CYS A 57 2.82 5.96 -18.41
CA CYS A 57 4.22 6.00 -18.81
C CYS A 57 4.75 4.57 -18.97
N ASN A 58 5.25 4.24 -20.16
CA ASN A 58 5.87 2.96 -20.50
C ASN A 58 7.14 3.25 -21.32
N PRO A 59 8.28 3.55 -20.68
CA PRO A 59 9.45 4.08 -21.37
C PRO A 59 10.09 3.07 -22.34
N THR A 60 9.96 1.77 -22.07
CA THR A 60 10.53 0.71 -22.90
C THR A 60 9.60 0.25 -24.02
N GLN A 61 8.36 0.76 -24.07
CA GLN A 61 7.32 0.34 -25.03
C GLN A 61 7.15 -1.18 -25.04
N ASP A 62 7.23 -1.81 -23.86
CA ASP A 62 7.08 -3.26 -23.74
C ASP A 62 5.67 -3.68 -24.17
N GLN A 63 5.57 -4.48 -25.24
CA GLN A 63 4.30 -4.93 -25.80
C GLN A 63 3.44 -5.67 -24.77
N GLY A 64 4.06 -6.44 -23.88
CA GLY A 64 3.35 -7.19 -22.85
C GLY A 64 2.71 -6.28 -21.80
N LEU A 65 3.27 -5.10 -21.55
CA LEU A 65 2.69 -4.07 -20.70
C LEU A 65 1.62 -3.24 -21.43
N GLU A 66 1.81 -2.97 -22.72
CA GLU A 66 0.78 -2.32 -23.56
C GLU A 66 -0.49 -3.18 -23.68
N ASP A 67 -0.33 -4.48 -23.92
CA ASP A 67 -1.43 -5.43 -23.97
C ASP A 67 -2.17 -5.49 -22.63
N TYR A 68 -1.42 -5.39 -21.52
CA TYR A 68 -2.01 -5.33 -20.18
C TYR A 68 -2.85 -4.05 -20.02
N ARG A 69 -2.31 -2.88 -20.37
CA ARG A 69 -3.05 -1.62 -20.34
C ARG A 69 -4.30 -1.67 -21.22
N LYS A 70 -4.23 -2.25 -22.41
CA LYS A 70 -5.38 -2.40 -23.31
C LYS A 70 -6.48 -3.24 -22.67
N ARG A 71 -6.15 -4.36 -22.02
CA ARG A 71 -7.13 -5.16 -21.27
C ARG A 71 -7.74 -4.38 -20.11
N CYS A 72 -6.96 -3.53 -19.43
CA CYS A 72 -7.48 -2.63 -18.40
C CYS A 72 -8.46 -1.60 -18.98
N LEU A 73 -8.24 -1.08 -20.19
CA LEU A 73 -9.17 -0.16 -20.85
C LEU A 73 -10.46 -0.84 -21.32
N GLU A 74 -10.38 -2.09 -21.76
CA GLU A 74 -11.54 -2.87 -22.20
C GLU A 74 -12.47 -3.28 -21.04
N LYS A 75 -11.92 -3.34 -19.82
CA LYS A 75 -12.69 -3.67 -18.62
C LYS A 75 -13.36 -2.43 -18.06
N GLN A 76 -14.68 -2.48 -17.94
CA GLN A 76 -15.41 -1.61 -17.02
C GLN A 76 -15.23 -2.16 -15.61
N TYR A 77 -14.64 -1.37 -14.72
CA TYR A 77 -14.44 -1.80 -13.34
C TYR A 77 -15.64 -1.41 -12.48
N PRO A 78 -16.05 -2.29 -11.55
CA PRO A 78 -17.25 -2.08 -10.76
C PRO A 78 -17.07 -0.96 -9.74
N PHE A 79 -18.20 -0.47 -9.23
CA PHE A 79 -18.25 0.42 -8.09
C PHE A 79 -17.61 -0.24 -6.85
N ILE A 80 -16.69 0.48 -6.22
CA ILE A 80 -15.99 0.06 -5.01
C ILE A 80 -16.58 0.83 -3.83
N GLY A 81 -17.55 0.22 -3.16
CA GLY A 81 -18.06 0.66 -1.87
C GLY A 81 -17.32 0.00 -0.71
N ILE A 82 -17.67 0.39 0.52
CA ILE A 82 -17.07 -0.14 1.76
C ILE A 82 -17.16 -1.66 1.85
N GLU A 83 -18.27 -2.26 1.40
CA GLU A 83 -18.50 -3.71 1.45
C GLU A 83 -18.29 -4.42 0.10
N SER A 84 -17.88 -3.70 -0.95
CA SER A 84 -17.64 -4.31 -2.26
C SER A 84 -16.51 -5.33 -2.19
N SER A 85 -16.74 -6.53 -2.72
CA SER A 85 -15.70 -7.54 -2.88
C SER A 85 -14.81 -7.18 -4.08
N VAL A 86 -13.61 -6.67 -3.79
CA VAL A 86 -12.60 -6.31 -4.80
C VAL A 86 -11.57 -7.44 -5.06
N GLY A 87 -11.62 -8.52 -4.27
CA GLY A 87 -10.76 -9.71 -4.43
C GLY A 87 -9.26 -9.38 -4.57
N ASN A 88 -8.61 -10.04 -5.53
CA ASN A 88 -7.21 -9.81 -5.86
C ASN A 88 -6.89 -8.56 -6.70
N TRP A 89 -7.86 -7.68 -6.96
CA TRP A 89 -7.60 -6.44 -7.69
C TRP A 89 -6.96 -5.39 -6.78
N LEU A 90 -5.65 -5.19 -6.93
CA LEU A 90 -4.87 -4.31 -6.05
C LEU A 90 -5.38 -2.86 -6.05
N ALA A 91 -5.67 -2.28 -7.22
CA ALA A 91 -6.17 -0.91 -7.29
C ALA A 91 -7.55 -0.77 -6.60
N GLY A 92 -8.40 -1.80 -6.70
CA GLY A 92 -9.66 -1.87 -5.96
C GLY A 92 -9.47 -1.92 -4.45
N ARG A 93 -8.53 -2.74 -3.97
CA ARG A 93 -8.16 -2.79 -2.54
C ARG A 93 -7.58 -1.49 -2.03
N ALA A 94 -6.69 -0.86 -2.80
CA ALA A 94 -6.09 0.42 -2.45
C ALA A 94 -7.16 1.51 -2.36
N THR A 95 -8.18 1.45 -3.23
CA THR A 95 -9.34 2.34 -3.18
C THR A 95 -10.18 2.12 -1.93
N GLN A 96 -10.57 0.87 -1.66
CA GLN A 96 -11.43 0.53 -0.52
C GLN A 96 -10.77 0.79 0.83
N THR A 97 -9.48 0.50 0.94
CA THR A 97 -8.75 0.62 2.21
C THR A 97 -8.07 1.97 2.39
N GLY A 98 -7.82 2.69 1.30
CA GLY A 98 -6.98 3.89 1.29
C GLY A 98 -5.51 3.59 1.57
N ILE A 99 -5.03 2.36 1.33
CA ILE A 99 -3.66 1.89 1.66
C ILE A 99 -2.96 1.40 0.39
N ALA A 100 -1.67 1.69 0.24
CA ALA A 100 -0.85 1.10 -0.82
C ALA A 100 -0.68 -0.43 -0.65
N ASP A 101 -0.57 -1.15 -1.76
CA ASP A 101 -0.46 -2.62 -1.80
C ASP A 101 0.46 -3.08 -2.95
N HIS A 102 0.94 -4.32 -2.92
CA HIS A 102 1.88 -4.82 -3.92
C HIS A 102 1.81 -6.34 -4.17
N LEU A 103 2.32 -6.74 -5.33
CA LEU A 103 2.44 -8.11 -5.81
C LEU A 103 3.92 -8.43 -6.08
N THR A 104 4.62 -8.92 -5.06
CA THR A 104 6.03 -9.35 -5.14
C THR A 104 6.16 -10.84 -5.47
N LYS A 105 7.39 -11.32 -5.66
CA LYS A 105 7.69 -12.76 -5.88
C LYS A 105 7.16 -13.66 -4.77
N HIS A 106 6.95 -13.09 -3.59
CA HIS A 106 6.57 -13.80 -2.39
C HIS A 106 5.06 -13.78 -2.10
N TYR A 107 4.28 -13.16 -2.97
CA TYR A 107 2.83 -13.13 -2.81
C TYR A 107 2.26 -14.53 -3.04
N VAL A 108 1.68 -15.13 -2.00
CA VAL A 108 1.00 -16.42 -2.09
C VAL A 108 -0.36 -16.24 -2.77
N LEU A 109 -0.46 -16.60 -4.04
CA LEU A 109 -1.73 -16.66 -4.77
C LEU A 109 -2.65 -17.68 -4.07
N ARG A 110 -3.70 -17.21 -3.37
CA ARG A 110 -4.82 -18.09 -3.03
C ARG A 110 -5.54 -18.44 -4.33
N GLN A 111 -5.82 -19.73 -4.53
CA GLN A 111 -6.28 -20.32 -5.80
C GLN A 111 -7.66 -19.85 -6.28
N GLU A 112 -8.40 -19.13 -5.46
CA GLU A 112 -9.70 -18.58 -5.82
C GLU A 112 -9.49 -17.12 -6.26
N ASP A 113 -9.40 -16.86 -7.57
CA ASP A 113 -9.81 -15.56 -8.14
C ASP A 113 -9.67 -15.47 -9.67
N GLN A 114 -10.67 -14.84 -10.31
CA GLN A 114 -10.73 -14.55 -11.74
C GLN A 114 -9.70 -13.49 -12.21
N HIS A 115 -9.21 -12.63 -11.33
CA HIS A 115 -8.29 -11.52 -11.68
C HIS A 115 -6.80 -11.91 -11.68
N SER A 116 -6.45 -13.03 -11.06
CA SER A 116 -5.08 -13.59 -11.04
C SER A 116 -4.58 -13.95 -12.45
N ARG A 117 -5.49 -14.37 -13.34
CA ARG A 117 -5.15 -14.84 -14.69
C ARG A 117 -4.55 -13.75 -15.59
N ASP A 118 -4.88 -12.47 -15.36
CA ASP A 118 -4.43 -11.37 -16.23
C ASP A 118 -3.01 -10.88 -15.93
N MET A 119 -2.51 -11.14 -14.72
CA MET A 119 -1.20 -10.66 -14.27
C MET A 119 -0.07 -11.58 -14.73
N GLY A 120 -0.29 -12.90 -14.79
CA GLY A 120 0.73 -13.86 -15.21
C GLY A 120 1.98 -13.80 -14.31
N ALA A 121 3.15 -13.54 -14.90
CA ALA A 121 4.42 -13.41 -14.18
C ALA A 121 4.73 -11.96 -13.71
N ARG A 122 3.86 -11.00 -14.03
CA ARG A 122 4.05 -9.57 -13.73
C ARG A 122 4.00 -9.31 -12.24
N GLY A 123 4.72 -8.28 -11.81
CA GLY A 123 4.57 -7.71 -10.48
C GLY A 123 3.84 -6.37 -10.54
N GLN A 124 3.43 -5.89 -9.37
CA GLN A 124 2.58 -4.72 -9.27
C GLN A 124 2.78 -4.00 -7.94
N LEU A 125 2.63 -2.68 -7.99
CA LEU A 125 2.59 -1.79 -6.85
C LEU A 125 1.45 -0.81 -7.09
N VAL A 126 0.60 -0.57 -6.09
CA VAL A 126 -0.49 0.41 -6.17
C VAL A 126 -0.40 1.39 -5.00
N LEU A 127 -0.65 2.67 -5.29
CA LEU A 127 -0.61 3.76 -4.33
C LEU A 127 -1.88 4.61 -4.45
N PRO A 128 -2.71 4.70 -3.40
CA PRO A 128 -3.83 5.62 -3.39
C PRO A 128 -3.31 7.06 -3.35
N VAL A 129 -3.85 7.92 -4.20
CA VAL A 129 -3.54 9.35 -4.24
C VAL A 129 -4.69 10.10 -3.57
N CYS A 130 -4.40 10.73 -2.45
CA CYS A 130 -5.36 11.47 -1.66
C CYS A 130 -4.94 12.94 -1.51
N PHE A 131 -5.91 13.82 -1.29
CA PHE A 131 -5.69 15.23 -0.93
C PHE A 131 -6.52 15.58 0.30
N ASP A 132 -6.11 16.65 0.99
CA ASP A 132 -6.74 17.11 2.23
C ASP A 132 -7.95 18.00 1.90
N GLU A 133 -9.15 17.62 2.35
CA GLU A 133 -10.37 18.45 2.28
C GLU A 133 -10.82 18.91 3.69
N GLY A 134 -9.92 18.98 4.67
CA GLY A 134 -10.17 19.54 6.01
C GLY A 134 -11.00 18.67 6.96
N VAL A 135 -11.89 17.81 6.43
CA VAL A 135 -12.69 16.82 7.20
C VAL A 135 -12.12 15.40 7.08
N GLY A 136 -11.05 15.23 6.29
CA GLY A 136 -10.41 13.95 6.03
C GLY A 136 -9.62 13.96 4.71
N ASN A 137 -8.93 12.87 4.44
CA ASN A 137 -8.27 12.65 3.15
C ASN A 137 -9.31 12.16 2.14
N LYS A 138 -9.50 12.86 1.03
CA LYS A 138 -10.33 12.41 -0.09
C LYS A 138 -9.47 11.72 -1.13
N LEU A 139 -9.95 10.57 -1.62
CA LEU A 139 -9.26 9.77 -2.63
C LEU A 139 -9.50 10.36 -4.02
N ALA A 140 -8.43 10.79 -4.69
CA ALA A 140 -8.47 11.20 -6.08
C ALA A 140 -8.36 10.02 -7.06
N GLY A 141 -7.67 8.96 -6.65
CA GLY A 141 -7.46 7.78 -7.49
C GLY A 141 -6.32 6.90 -6.99
N VAL A 142 -5.82 6.03 -7.85
CA VAL A 142 -4.74 5.09 -7.55
C VAL A 142 -3.70 5.12 -8.67
N ILE A 143 -2.44 5.36 -8.32
CA ILE A 143 -1.29 5.10 -9.21
C ILE A 143 -1.00 3.60 -9.17
N GLU A 144 -0.87 2.98 -10.33
CA GLU A 144 -0.50 1.59 -10.48
C GLU A 144 0.80 1.49 -11.28
N TYR A 145 1.81 0.86 -10.68
CA TYR A 145 3.07 0.51 -11.31
C TYR A 145 3.11 -0.99 -11.57
N VAL A 146 3.30 -1.40 -12.82
CA VAL A 146 3.33 -2.79 -13.26
C VAL A 146 4.67 -3.11 -13.90
N THR A 147 5.29 -4.21 -13.51
CA THR A 147 6.55 -4.69 -14.08
C THR A 147 6.37 -6.01 -14.81
N THR A 148 7.22 -6.27 -15.80
CA THR A 148 7.16 -7.50 -16.60
C THR A 148 7.38 -8.76 -15.77
N VAL A 149 8.18 -8.64 -14.70
CA VAL A 149 8.44 -9.69 -13.71
C VAL A 149 8.21 -9.18 -12.30
N ARG A 150 7.78 -10.06 -11.39
CA ARG A 150 7.68 -9.74 -9.96
C ARG A 150 9.02 -9.32 -9.38
N LYS A 151 9.07 -8.18 -8.69
CA LYS A 151 10.23 -7.77 -7.88
C LYS A 151 10.25 -8.49 -6.53
N GLU A 152 11.44 -8.52 -5.92
CA GLU A 152 11.64 -8.94 -4.53
C GLU A 152 10.94 -7.97 -3.56
N SER A 153 11.01 -6.67 -3.87
CA SER A 153 10.46 -5.57 -3.09
C SER A 153 10.07 -4.43 -4.02
N TYR A 154 9.09 -3.63 -3.60
CA TYR A 154 8.66 -2.39 -4.24
C TYR A 154 8.82 -1.19 -3.31
N VAL A 155 9.62 -1.32 -2.24
CA VAL A 155 9.79 -0.25 -1.24
C VAL A 155 10.42 0.99 -1.85
N GLU A 156 11.51 0.84 -2.60
CA GLU A 156 12.18 1.96 -3.27
C GLU A 156 11.26 2.64 -4.31
N ASP A 157 10.54 1.84 -5.10
CA ASP A 157 9.55 2.35 -6.05
C ASP A 157 8.41 3.12 -5.34
N PHE A 158 7.95 2.60 -4.19
CA PHE A 158 6.93 3.25 -3.35
C PHE A 158 7.44 4.58 -2.80
N GLU A 159 8.64 4.60 -2.21
CA GLU A 159 9.24 5.79 -1.60
C GLU A 159 9.40 6.90 -2.65
N GLN A 160 9.86 6.57 -3.84
CA GLN A 160 9.99 7.53 -4.93
C GLN A 160 8.64 8.18 -5.29
N ILE A 161 7.59 7.39 -5.51
CA ILE A 161 6.25 7.93 -5.84
C ILE A 161 5.69 8.71 -4.64
N HIS A 162 5.84 8.17 -3.43
CA HIS A 162 5.32 8.78 -2.20
C HIS A 162 5.94 10.15 -1.94
N ASP A 163 7.27 10.27 -2.08
CA ASP A 163 7.99 11.52 -1.84
C ASP A 163 7.61 12.58 -2.88
N PHE A 164 7.50 12.23 -4.16
CA PHE A 164 7.02 13.16 -5.19
C PHE A 164 5.59 13.66 -4.91
N LEU A 165 4.68 12.77 -4.50
CA LEU A 165 3.32 13.18 -4.14
C LEU A 165 3.32 14.12 -2.94
N LYS A 166 4.10 13.78 -1.90
CA LYS A 166 4.20 14.53 -0.65
C LYS A 166 4.75 15.94 -0.88
N ASP A 167 5.78 16.08 -1.71
CA ASP A 167 6.38 17.38 -2.04
C ASP A 167 5.39 18.33 -2.75
N LYS A 168 4.34 17.77 -3.36
CA LYS A 168 3.27 18.51 -4.04
C LYS A 168 1.98 18.61 -3.22
N GLY A 169 2.02 18.25 -1.94
CA GLY A 169 0.88 18.36 -1.02
C GLY A 169 -0.17 17.25 -1.18
N LEU A 170 0.09 16.23 -2.02
CA LEU A 170 -0.72 15.02 -2.08
C LEU A 170 -0.22 13.99 -1.07
N LYS A 171 -1.09 13.07 -0.70
CA LYS A 171 -0.80 12.01 0.27
C LYS A 171 -1.03 10.67 -0.38
N SER A 172 -0.13 9.73 -0.15
CA SER A 172 -0.40 8.31 -0.35
C SER A 172 -0.15 7.59 0.97
N THR A 173 -1.15 6.86 1.45
CA THR A 173 -1.00 6.12 2.71
C THR A 173 -0.04 4.94 2.51
N TYR A 174 0.87 4.80 3.47
CA TYR A 174 1.98 3.86 3.49
C TYR A 174 1.60 2.41 3.14
N ILE A 175 2.46 1.73 2.38
CA ILE A 175 2.55 0.26 2.48
C ILE A 175 2.96 -0.02 3.91
N GLY A 176 2.18 -0.81 4.63
CA GLY A 176 2.43 -1.08 6.04
C GLY A 176 2.01 -2.48 6.42
N LYS A 177 2.50 -2.91 7.57
CA LYS A 177 2.10 -4.17 8.19
C LYS A 177 1.19 -3.91 9.37
N THR A 178 0.16 -4.73 9.50
CA THR A 178 -0.60 -4.77 10.75
C THR A 178 0.32 -5.36 11.81
N ILE A 179 0.65 -4.60 12.84
CA ILE A 179 1.38 -5.09 14.00
C ILE A 179 0.36 -5.51 15.04
N LYS A 180 0.48 -6.75 15.53
CA LYS A 180 -0.25 -7.25 16.69
C LYS A 180 0.73 -7.34 17.85
N VAL A 181 0.60 -6.43 18.81
CA VAL A 181 1.49 -6.38 19.97
C VAL A 181 0.76 -6.96 21.17
N VAL A 182 1.39 -7.91 21.86
CA VAL A 182 0.89 -8.53 23.09
C VAL A 182 1.74 -8.06 24.27
N TYR A 183 1.10 -7.54 25.30
CA TYR A 183 1.71 -7.14 26.57
C TYR A 183 0.75 -7.47 27.72
N ASP A 184 1.24 -8.18 28.73
CA ASP A 184 0.47 -8.53 29.94
C ASP A 184 -0.92 -9.14 29.66
N GLY A 185 -0.99 -10.08 28.71
CA GLY A 185 -2.24 -10.70 28.27
C GLY A 185 -3.15 -9.83 27.40
N HIS A 186 -2.86 -8.52 27.27
CA HIS A 186 -3.58 -7.60 26.40
C HIS A 186 -2.98 -7.57 25.00
N MET A 187 -3.84 -7.55 23.98
CA MET A 187 -3.44 -7.45 22.59
C MET A 187 -3.97 -6.16 21.98
N ILE A 188 -3.06 -5.38 21.39
CA ILE A 188 -3.40 -4.22 20.56
C ILE A 188 -3.01 -4.49 19.11
N LYS A 189 -3.69 -3.80 18.20
CA LYS A 189 -3.36 -3.83 16.78
C LYS A 189 -3.24 -2.42 16.25
N PHE A 190 -2.22 -2.18 15.45
CA PHE A 190 -2.06 -0.93 14.71
C PHE A 190 -1.34 -1.21 13.40
N ARG A 191 -1.46 -0.30 12.44
CA ARG A 191 -0.69 -0.38 11.20
C ARG A 191 0.62 0.37 11.38
N LEU A 192 1.70 -0.22 10.93
CA LEU A 192 3.03 0.38 10.93
C LEU A 192 3.56 0.44 9.49
N PRO A 193 3.95 1.61 8.97
CA PRO A 193 4.57 1.74 7.66
C PRO A 193 5.78 0.81 7.46
N LEU A 194 6.03 0.34 6.24
CA LEU A 194 7.24 -0.43 5.90
C LEU A 194 8.52 0.41 6.09
N SER A 195 8.43 1.72 5.90
CA SER A 195 9.52 2.68 6.14
C SER A 195 9.64 3.12 7.61
N ALA A 196 8.75 2.63 8.49
CA ALA A 196 8.77 3.02 9.89
C ALA A 196 10.12 2.67 10.53
N LYS A 197 10.60 3.58 11.35
CA LYS A 197 11.77 3.36 12.19
C LYS A 197 11.37 2.61 13.45
N PHE A 198 12.36 2.02 14.09
CA PHE A 198 12.22 1.39 15.39
C PHE A 198 11.65 2.36 16.44
N SER A 199 12.00 3.64 16.37
CA SER A 199 11.40 4.70 17.21
C SER A 199 9.89 4.86 17.00
N ASP A 200 9.42 4.71 15.77
CA ASP A 200 7.99 4.85 15.44
C ASP A 200 7.20 3.66 16.01
N LEU A 201 7.77 2.44 15.91
CA LEU A 201 7.22 1.26 16.58
C LEU A 201 7.11 1.48 18.10
N HIS A 202 8.18 1.95 18.74
CA HIS A 202 8.18 2.24 20.18
C HIS A 202 7.12 3.27 20.55
N THR A 203 7.04 4.37 19.79
CA THR A 203 6.06 5.44 20.01
C THR A 203 4.63 4.90 19.95
N GLU A 204 4.31 4.09 18.93
CA GLU A 204 2.97 3.53 18.75
C GLU A 204 2.61 2.50 19.84
N VAL A 205 3.58 1.75 20.35
CA VAL A 205 3.43 0.81 21.47
C VAL A 205 3.19 1.58 22.78
N THR A 206 4.03 2.55 23.11
CA THR A 206 3.91 3.37 24.33
C THR A 206 2.60 4.14 24.36
N LYS A 207 2.19 4.74 23.24
CA LYS A 207 0.92 5.47 23.12
C LYS A 207 -0.31 4.62 23.47
N ARG A 208 -0.24 3.31 23.25
CA ARG A 208 -1.38 2.38 23.43
C ARG A 208 -1.32 1.59 24.72
N PHE A 209 -0.13 1.37 25.26
CA PHE A 209 0.07 0.82 26.59
C PHE A 209 0.62 1.93 27.51
N ALA A 210 -0.29 2.71 28.10
CA ALA A 210 0.08 3.83 28.98
C ALA A 210 1.04 3.41 30.12
N ASP A 211 0.90 2.17 30.60
CA ASP A 211 1.77 1.59 31.64
C ASP A 211 3.24 1.45 31.22
N LEU A 212 3.57 1.63 29.94
CA LEU A 212 4.93 1.59 29.40
C LEU A 212 5.59 2.98 29.31
N GLU A 213 4.86 4.08 29.48
CA GLU A 213 5.37 5.44 29.26
C GLU A 213 6.60 5.79 30.12
N GLN A 214 6.67 5.23 31.32
CA GLN A 214 7.78 5.44 32.27
C GLN A 214 8.64 4.18 32.47
N LYS A 215 8.45 3.14 31.66
CA LYS A 215 9.15 1.86 31.81
C LYS A 215 10.12 1.63 30.66
N LYS A 216 11.24 0.98 30.96
CA LYS A 216 12.10 0.40 29.93
C LYS A 216 11.51 -0.93 29.49
N PHE A 217 11.36 -1.10 28.18
CA PHE A 217 10.80 -2.30 27.59
C PHE A 217 11.45 -2.62 26.25
N CYS A 218 11.40 -3.89 25.88
CA CYS A 218 11.79 -4.38 24.57
C CYS A 218 10.54 -4.82 23.79
N VAL A 219 10.56 -4.60 22.48
CA VAL A 219 9.62 -5.24 21.55
C VAL A 219 10.33 -6.42 20.89
N ASN A 220 9.70 -7.59 20.96
CA ASN A 220 10.22 -8.83 20.38
C ASN A 220 9.29 -9.31 19.26
N TYR A 221 9.83 -9.91 18.21
CA TYR A 221 9.06 -10.56 17.15
C TYR A 221 9.15 -12.08 17.30
N GLU A 222 8.07 -12.77 16.94
CA GLU A 222 8.05 -14.24 16.86
C GLU A 222 8.38 -14.64 15.42
N ASP A 223 9.47 -15.38 15.22
CA ASP A 223 9.87 -15.87 13.90
C ASP A 223 9.04 -17.10 13.46
N ASN A 224 9.32 -17.64 12.26
CA ASN A 224 8.62 -18.82 11.75
C ASN A 224 8.90 -20.12 12.50
N LYS A 225 9.91 -20.14 13.36
CA LYS A 225 10.26 -21.28 14.22
C LYS A 225 9.65 -21.11 15.62
N GLY A 226 8.85 -20.07 15.84
CA GLY A 226 8.31 -19.70 17.15
C GLY A 226 9.36 -19.11 18.09
N ILE A 227 10.52 -18.71 17.57
CA ILE A 227 11.59 -18.12 18.36
C ILE A 227 11.28 -16.63 18.52
N ILE A 228 11.31 -16.19 19.78
CA ILE A 228 11.12 -14.78 20.14
C ILE A 228 12.47 -14.07 20.04
N LEU A 229 12.55 -13.09 19.15
CA LEU A 229 13.78 -12.35 18.85
C LEU A 229 13.57 -10.85 19.09
N PRO A 230 14.53 -10.15 19.72
CA PRO A 230 14.39 -8.73 20.01
C PRO A 230 14.46 -7.91 18.72
N ILE A 231 13.57 -6.92 18.59
CA ILE A 231 13.70 -5.85 17.59
C ILE A 231 14.54 -4.76 18.26
N SER A 232 15.79 -4.61 17.83
CA SER A 232 16.76 -3.68 18.43
C SER A 232 17.17 -2.52 17.53
N SER A 233 16.71 -2.52 16.27
CA SER A 233 17.09 -1.52 15.27
C SER A 233 16.11 -1.48 14.10
N ASP A 234 16.20 -0.42 13.31
CA ASP A 234 15.47 -0.24 12.05
C ASP A 234 15.69 -1.42 11.10
N VAL A 235 16.94 -1.89 10.98
CA VAL A 235 17.31 -3.03 10.11
C VAL A 235 16.56 -4.32 10.50
N VAL A 236 16.44 -4.59 11.80
CA VAL A 236 15.72 -5.77 12.29
C VAL A 236 14.21 -5.63 12.06
N LEU A 237 13.66 -4.43 12.28
CA LEU A 237 12.25 -4.13 12.02
C LEU A 237 11.90 -4.31 10.55
N TRP A 238 12.69 -3.76 9.64
CA TRP A 238 12.47 -3.93 8.20
C TRP A 238 12.64 -5.38 7.77
N GLY A 239 13.60 -6.11 8.36
CA GLY A 239 13.77 -7.54 8.16
C GLY A 239 12.50 -8.34 8.51
N CYS A 240 11.89 -8.07 9.67
CA CYS A 240 10.68 -8.78 10.10
C CYS A 240 9.46 -8.40 9.25
N MET A 241 9.35 -7.14 8.82
CA MET A 241 8.31 -6.70 7.90
C MET A 241 8.43 -7.36 6.53
N LYS A 242 9.65 -7.45 5.99
CA LYS A 242 9.94 -8.14 4.72
C LYS A 242 9.63 -9.63 4.81
N ASP A 243 10.01 -10.28 5.90
CA ASP A 243 9.72 -11.69 6.14
C ASP A 243 8.20 -11.97 6.29
N ALA A 244 7.47 -11.08 6.94
CA ALA A 244 6.01 -11.19 7.00
C ALA A 244 5.35 -10.96 5.63
N SER A 245 5.86 -10.00 4.84
CA SER A 245 5.44 -9.83 3.44
C SER A 245 5.73 -11.07 2.62
N SER A 246 6.87 -11.72 2.82
CA SER A 246 7.24 -12.87 2.00
C SER A 246 6.36 -14.11 2.23
N LYS A 247 5.65 -14.13 3.35
CA LYS A 247 4.75 -15.23 3.74
C LYS A 247 3.29 -14.94 3.42
N GLY A 248 2.99 -13.79 2.79
CA GLY A 248 1.62 -13.30 2.63
C GLY A 248 0.92 -13.06 3.97
N ALA A 249 1.68 -12.83 5.05
CA ALA A 249 1.11 -12.58 6.36
C ALA A 249 0.51 -11.18 6.40
N ASN A 250 -0.78 -11.12 6.75
CA ASN A 250 -1.52 -9.87 6.90
C ASN A 250 -1.08 -9.07 8.14
N PHE A 251 -0.38 -9.73 9.07
CA PHE A 251 0.10 -9.12 10.31
C PHE A 251 1.42 -9.72 10.79
N ILE A 252 2.14 -8.95 11.60
CA ILE A 252 3.32 -9.38 12.36
C ILE A 252 2.89 -9.48 13.82
N LYS A 253 3.20 -10.60 14.47
CA LYS A 253 2.96 -10.76 15.90
C LYS A 253 4.22 -10.38 16.67
N MET A 254 4.05 -9.51 17.66
CA MET A 254 5.11 -8.99 18.50
C MET A 254 4.71 -9.08 19.98
N HIS A 255 5.71 -9.14 20.85
CA HIS A 255 5.58 -9.28 22.29
C HIS A 255 6.39 -8.21 23.01
N VAL A 256 5.79 -7.54 23.99
CA VAL A 256 6.50 -6.58 24.83
C VAL A 256 6.96 -7.28 26.11
N SER A 257 8.21 -7.05 26.48
CA SER A 257 8.80 -7.49 27.75
C SER A 257 9.43 -6.31 28.47
N LEU A 258 9.23 -6.20 29.78
CA LEU A 258 9.90 -5.17 30.59
C LEU A 258 11.39 -5.51 30.75
N GLU A 259 12.24 -4.51 30.58
CA GLU A 259 13.64 -4.64 30.97
C GLU A 259 13.73 -4.60 32.49
N HIS A 260 14.24 -5.66 33.10
CA HIS A 260 14.57 -5.61 34.52
C HIS A 260 15.83 -4.78 34.67
N VAL A 261 15.67 -3.56 35.20
CA VAL A 261 16.80 -2.79 35.74
C VAL A 261 17.27 -3.56 36.97
N GLY A 262 18.35 -4.34 36.83
CA GLY A 262 19.02 -4.94 37.98
C GLY A 262 19.46 -3.85 38.96
N CYS A 263 19.16 -4.06 40.25
CA CYS A 263 19.77 -3.30 41.36
C CYS A 263 21.28 -3.51 41.39
#